data_AF-A0A8J7MP64-F1
#
_entry.id   AF-A0A8J7MP64-F1
#
_cell.length_a   1.000
_cell.length_b   1.000
_cell.length_c   1.000
_cell.angle_alpha   90.00
_cell.angle_beta   90.00
_cell.angle_gamma   90.00
#
_symmetry.space_group_name_H-M   'P 1'
#
loop_
_entity.id
_entity.type
_entity.pdbx_description
1 polymer ?
#
loop_
_entity_poly.entity_id
_entity_poly.type
_entity_poly.pdbx_seq_one_letter_code
_entity_poly.pdbx_strand_id
1 'polypeptide(L)'
;MQLCNLLSIVEKSTIVALFLLVCLPFFSETASSKLKPLSRVFTIVIDAGHGGKDSGALGSIVKEKDIALKLALRLGQYIQEYMPSVQVLYTRTTDRFIPLHERIALANNNQADLFFSIHCNSTLTRSNTVSGTETYVMGLHGVAENLNVAKRENKAVLLEKDYVQNYGGYNPYSSEGHIMLSMYQNAYLSQSLLLAEKVEKQFMHTAKRKSRGVKQAGFLVLRTATMPSVLVETGFLSNSIEEH
;
A
#
# COMPACT_ATOMS: atom_id res chain seq x y z
N MET A 1 -35.92 -34.28 -18.87
CA MET A 1 -35.31 -35.00 -17.74
C MET A 1 -33.97 -34.35 -17.42
N GLN A 2 -33.90 -33.65 -16.29
CA GLN A 2 -32.75 -33.25 -15.44
C GLN A 2 -31.47 -32.78 -16.18
N LEU A 3 -31.16 -31.49 -16.27
CA LEU A 3 -30.65 -30.65 -15.17
C LEU A 3 -30.74 -29.14 -15.49
N CYS A 4 -31.86 -28.70 -16.09
CA CYS A 4 -32.11 -27.27 -16.39
C CYS A 4 -32.78 -26.47 -15.26
N ASN A 5 -32.82 -26.95 -14.02
CA ASN A 5 -33.45 -26.21 -12.90
C ASN A 5 -32.77 -26.57 -11.57
N LEU A 6 -31.79 -25.78 -11.16
CA LEU A 6 -31.48 -25.45 -9.77
C LEU A 6 -30.42 -24.35 -9.79
N LEU A 7 -30.61 -23.29 -8.99
CA LEU A 7 -29.79 -22.06 -8.89
C LEU A 7 -30.31 -20.83 -9.65
N SER A 8 -31.63 -20.76 -9.85
CA SER A 8 -32.39 -19.50 -10.01
C SER A 8 -33.10 -19.08 -8.71
N ILE A 9 -32.62 -19.49 -7.53
CA ILE A 9 -33.23 -19.16 -6.23
C ILE A 9 -32.16 -19.01 -5.15
N VAL A 10 -31.43 -17.89 -5.15
CA VAL A 10 -30.97 -17.25 -3.90
C VAL A 10 -30.98 -15.75 -4.18
N GLU A 11 -32.06 -15.09 -3.82
CA GLU A 11 -32.21 -13.65 -3.95
C GLU A 11 -31.13 -12.92 -3.12
N LYS A 12 -30.68 -11.76 -3.64
CA LYS A 12 -29.73 -10.85 -2.98
C LYS A 12 -30.17 -10.40 -1.57
N SER A 13 -31.42 -10.68 -1.19
CA SER A 13 -32.07 -10.40 0.09
C SER A 13 -31.56 -11.28 1.25
N THR A 14 -31.10 -12.51 0.98
CA THR A 14 -30.83 -13.50 2.05
C THR A 14 -29.41 -13.41 2.61
N ILE A 15 -28.47 -12.79 1.90
CA ILE A 15 -27.10 -12.55 2.39
C ILE A 15 -27.06 -11.36 3.38
N VAL A 16 -27.97 -10.39 3.22
CA VAL A 16 -28.09 -9.23 4.12
C VAL A 16 -28.65 -9.64 5.49
N ALA A 17 -29.58 -10.60 5.53
CA ALA A 17 -30.17 -11.10 6.78
C ALA A 17 -29.18 -11.93 7.63
N LEU A 18 -28.23 -12.64 7.00
CA LEU A 18 -27.25 -13.46 7.72
C LEU A 18 -26.09 -12.64 8.32
N PHE A 19 -25.81 -11.44 7.79
CA PHE A 19 -24.81 -10.52 8.34
C PHE A 19 -25.37 -9.67 9.51
N LEU A 20 -26.69 -9.50 9.59
CA LEU A 20 -27.37 -8.75 10.66
C LEU A 20 -27.65 -9.57 11.92
N LEU A 21 -27.60 -10.91 11.86
CA LEU A 21 -27.92 -11.78 13.00
C LEU A 21 -26.72 -12.10 13.92
N VAL A 22 -25.49 -11.73 13.54
CA VAL A 22 -24.26 -12.01 14.32
C VAL A 22 -23.80 -10.81 15.16
N CYS A 23 -24.44 -9.64 15.04
CA CYS A 23 -24.03 -8.41 15.73
C CYS A 23 -25.02 -7.86 16.78
N LEU A 24 -26.10 -8.57 17.11
CA LEU A 24 -27.05 -8.14 18.16
C LEU A 24 -27.39 -9.36 19.01
N PRO A 25 -26.80 -9.52 20.21
CA PRO A 25 -27.23 -8.68 21.33
C PRO A 25 -26.12 -8.34 22.35
N PHE A 26 -25.69 -7.08 22.40
CA PHE A 26 -25.17 -6.44 23.62
C PHE A 26 -25.37 -4.92 23.53
N PHE A 27 -26.60 -4.46 23.38
CA PHE A 27 -26.95 -3.08 23.72
C PHE A 27 -28.33 -3.08 24.35
N SER A 28 -28.33 -3.18 25.68
CA SER A 28 -29.41 -2.61 26.50
C SER A 28 -29.30 -1.08 26.38
N GLU A 29 -30.45 -0.43 26.21
CA GLU A 29 -30.60 1.01 26.04
C GLU A 29 -30.01 1.79 27.21
N THR A 30 -29.32 2.89 26.90
CA THR A 30 -29.73 4.26 27.26
C THR A 30 -28.54 5.22 27.15
N ALA A 31 -28.44 5.94 26.04
CA ALA A 31 -27.87 7.28 26.00
C ALA A 31 -28.21 7.90 24.65
N SER A 32 -29.20 8.79 24.63
CA SER A 32 -29.36 9.77 23.58
C SER A 32 -28.14 10.70 23.61
N SER A 33 -27.08 10.30 22.93
CA SER A 33 -26.04 11.22 22.51
C SER A 33 -26.38 11.63 21.09
N LYS A 34 -26.63 12.92 20.87
CA LYS A 34 -26.59 13.51 19.55
C LYS A 34 -25.18 13.22 19.00
N LEU A 35 -25.06 12.17 18.20
CA LEU A 35 -23.84 11.90 17.44
C LEU A 35 -23.64 13.13 16.54
N LYS A 36 -22.61 13.93 16.84
CA LYS A 36 -22.08 14.88 15.87
C LYS A 36 -21.77 14.07 14.61
N PRO A 37 -22.23 14.47 13.42
CA PRO A 37 -21.78 13.81 12.20
C PRO A 37 -20.25 13.85 12.20
N LEU A 38 -19.59 12.74 11.87
CA LEU A 38 -18.16 12.70 11.61
C LEU A 38 -17.88 13.73 10.50
N SER A 39 -17.46 14.93 10.90
CA SER A 39 -17.49 16.13 10.06
C SER A 39 -16.27 16.28 9.17
N ARG A 40 -15.43 15.24 9.07
CA ARG A 40 -14.26 15.26 8.18
C ARG A 40 -14.37 14.17 7.11
N VAL A 41 -14.05 14.56 5.89
CA VAL A 41 -13.98 13.66 4.73
C VAL A 41 -12.87 12.64 4.95
N PHE A 42 -13.18 11.36 4.76
CA PHE A 42 -12.18 10.29 4.85
C PHE A 42 -11.25 10.40 3.63
N THR A 43 -9.96 10.59 3.87
CA THR A 43 -8.99 10.92 2.81
C THR A 43 -7.96 9.82 2.65
N ILE A 44 -7.81 9.28 1.45
CA ILE A 44 -6.78 8.29 1.11
C ILE A 44 -5.77 8.95 0.18
N VAL A 45 -4.49 8.83 0.51
CA VAL A 45 -3.41 9.23 -0.40
C VAL A 45 -2.82 7.99 -1.05
N ILE A 46 -2.78 8.01 -2.39
CA ILE A 46 -2.19 6.97 -3.22
C ILE A 46 -0.92 7.51 -3.84
N ASP A 47 0.20 6.95 -3.42
CA ASP A 47 1.51 7.21 -3.96
C ASP A 47 1.85 6.20 -5.07
N ALA A 48 2.13 6.71 -6.26
CA ALA A 48 2.68 5.90 -7.35
C ALA A 48 4.21 5.94 -7.27
N GLY A 49 4.84 4.81 -6.92
CA GLY A 49 6.29 4.66 -6.78
C GLY A 49 7.08 5.22 -7.98
N HIS A 50 8.29 5.74 -7.72
CA HIS A 50 9.20 6.30 -8.73
C HIS A 50 8.59 7.44 -9.56
N GLY A 51 9.01 7.60 -10.83
CA GLY A 51 8.50 8.59 -11.78
C GLY A 51 9.58 9.50 -12.37
N GLY A 52 9.33 10.00 -13.57
CA GLY A 52 10.25 10.87 -14.31
C GLY A 52 11.60 10.19 -14.52
N LYS A 53 12.65 10.79 -13.92
CA LYS A 53 14.04 10.31 -13.98
C LYS A 53 14.29 9.02 -13.19
N ASP A 54 13.40 8.67 -12.27
CA ASP A 54 13.46 7.42 -11.55
C ASP A 54 12.55 6.40 -12.24
N SER A 55 13.15 5.38 -12.85
CA SER A 55 12.38 4.32 -13.54
C SER A 55 11.91 3.21 -12.60
N GLY A 56 12.46 3.15 -11.38
CA GLY A 56 12.36 1.97 -10.52
C GLY A 56 12.98 0.73 -11.17
N ALA A 57 12.46 -0.44 -10.79
CA ALA A 57 12.83 -1.71 -11.40
C ALA A 57 12.49 -1.76 -12.90
N LEU A 58 13.33 -2.47 -13.64
CA LEU A 58 13.18 -2.69 -15.08
C LEU A 58 12.76 -4.15 -15.35
N GLY A 59 11.62 -4.32 -15.99
CA GLY A 59 11.25 -5.56 -16.67
C GLY A 59 11.89 -5.64 -18.07
N SER A 60 11.58 -6.69 -18.83
CA SER A 60 12.05 -6.82 -20.23
C SER A 60 11.44 -5.75 -21.13
N ILE A 61 10.20 -5.35 -20.85
CA ILE A 61 9.40 -4.46 -21.71
C ILE A 61 8.68 -3.33 -20.95
N VAL A 62 8.68 -3.38 -19.62
CA VAL A 62 7.98 -2.41 -18.75
C VAL A 62 8.93 -1.82 -17.71
N LYS A 63 8.59 -0.63 -17.25
CA LYS A 63 9.27 0.03 -16.12
C LYS A 63 8.30 0.11 -14.95
N GLU A 64 8.83 -0.05 -13.74
CA GLU A 64 8.04 0.03 -12.52
C GLU A 64 7.25 1.33 -12.42
N LYS A 65 7.87 2.48 -12.72
CA LYS A 65 7.18 3.78 -12.67
C LYS A 65 5.89 3.84 -13.50
N ASP A 66 5.82 3.09 -14.59
CA ASP A 66 4.68 3.11 -15.51
C ASP A 66 3.56 2.20 -15.00
N ILE A 67 3.93 1.02 -14.48
CA ILE A 67 2.99 0.06 -13.88
C ILE A 67 2.42 0.61 -12.57
N ALA A 68 3.28 1.13 -11.70
CA ALA A 68 2.88 1.76 -10.43
C ALA A 68 1.88 2.90 -10.67
N LEU A 69 2.10 3.75 -11.69
CA LEU A 69 1.17 4.82 -12.04
C LEU A 69 -0.19 4.28 -12.49
N LYS A 70 -0.20 3.29 -13.40
CA LYS A 70 -1.44 2.69 -13.89
C LYS A 70 -2.25 2.07 -12.77
N LEU A 71 -1.60 1.31 -11.88
CA LEU A 71 -2.24 0.66 -10.74
C LEU A 71 -2.75 1.68 -9.72
N ALA A 72 -1.97 2.71 -9.40
CA ALA A 72 -2.39 3.78 -8.50
C ALA A 72 -3.64 4.49 -9.00
N LEU A 73 -3.65 4.91 -10.29
CA LEU A 73 -4.81 5.55 -10.90
C LEU A 73 -6.04 4.63 -10.92
N ARG A 74 -5.84 3.33 -11.21
CA ARG A 74 -6.96 2.36 -11.21
C ARG A 74 -7.53 2.13 -9.81
N LEU A 75 -6.67 2.05 -8.80
CA LEU A 75 -7.09 1.94 -7.40
C LEU A 75 -7.94 3.14 -6.99
N GLY A 76 -7.48 4.35 -7.27
CA GLY A 76 -8.23 5.54 -6.90
C GLY A 76 -9.54 5.71 -7.69
N GLN A 77 -9.58 5.30 -8.97
CA GLN A 77 -10.84 5.20 -9.72
C GLN A 77 -11.85 4.27 -9.05
N TYR A 78 -11.43 3.07 -8.63
CA TYR A 78 -12.32 2.15 -7.92
C TYR A 78 -12.78 2.69 -6.57
N ILE A 79 -11.91 3.36 -5.81
CA ILE A 79 -12.33 4.00 -4.55
C ILE A 79 -13.39 5.07 -4.84
N GLN A 80 -13.20 5.91 -5.85
CA GLN A 80 -14.19 6.94 -6.21
C GLN A 80 -15.51 6.35 -6.70
N GLU A 81 -15.47 5.25 -7.46
CA GLU A 81 -16.65 4.55 -7.99
C GLU A 81 -17.48 3.88 -6.88
N TYR A 82 -16.82 3.16 -5.96
CA TYR A 82 -17.49 2.34 -4.94
C TYR A 82 -17.63 3.04 -3.59
N MET A 83 -16.89 4.12 -3.34
CA MET A 83 -16.86 4.87 -2.07
C MET A 83 -16.84 6.39 -2.35
N PRO A 84 -17.91 6.96 -2.94
CA PRO A 84 -17.91 8.36 -3.42
C PRO A 84 -17.74 9.42 -2.31
N SER A 85 -17.91 9.05 -1.03
CA SER A 85 -17.65 9.92 0.12
C SER A 85 -16.18 9.95 0.54
N VAL A 86 -15.32 9.11 -0.05
CA VAL A 86 -13.87 9.07 0.21
C VAL A 86 -13.15 10.01 -0.76
N GLN A 87 -12.33 10.89 -0.23
CA GLN A 87 -11.43 11.72 -1.03
C GLN A 87 -10.16 10.95 -1.37
N VAL A 88 -9.79 10.93 -2.64
CA VAL A 88 -8.53 10.34 -3.10
C VAL A 88 -7.59 11.44 -3.55
N LEU A 89 -6.38 11.45 -3.00
CA LEU A 89 -5.28 12.32 -3.41
C LEU A 89 -4.15 11.45 -3.99
N TYR A 90 -3.49 11.93 -5.05
CA TYR A 90 -2.37 11.23 -5.67
C TYR A 90 -1.08 12.03 -5.50
N THR A 91 0.04 11.37 -5.18
CA THR A 91 1.36 12.04 -5.22
C THR A 91 1.72 12.46 -6.65
N ARG A 92 1.36 11.62 -7.62
CA ARG A 92 1.42 11.92 -9.06
C ARG A 92 0.33 11.23 -9.86
N THR A 93 -0.11 11.91 -10.91
CA THR A 93 -1.06 11.40 -11.92
C THR A 93 -0.43 11.32 -13.32
N THR A 94 0.82 11.75 -13.44
CA THR A 94 1.61 11.77 -14.67
C THR A 94 3.01 11.22 -14.39
N ASP A 95 3.80 11.02 -15.45
CA ASP A 95 5.20 10.59 -15.34
C ASP A 95 6.10 11.77 -14.89
N ARG A 96 6.14 12.02 -13.58
CA ARG A 96 7.01 13.00 -12.94
C ARG A 96 7.68 12.42 -11.71
N PHE A 97 8.90 12.85 -11.44
CA PHE A 97 9.62 12.46 -10.23
C PHE A 97 9.09 13.25 -9.03
N ILE A 98 8.76 12.57 -7.93
CA ILE A 98 8.41 13.18 -6.64
C ILE A 98 9.41 12.68 -5.58
N PRO A 99 10.14 13.58 -4.90
CA PRO A 99 10.98 13.26 -3.75
C PRO A 99 10.24 12.46 -2.67
N LEU A 100 10.90 11.49 -2.02
CA LEU A 100 10.22 10.59 -1.06
C LEU A 100 9.59 11.35 0.11
N HIS A 101 10.24 12.41 0.60
CA HIS A 101 9.73 13.25 1.69
C HIS A 101 8.49 14.05 1.28
N GLU A 102 8.39 14.49 0.02
CA GLU A 102 7.21 15.21 -0.48
C GLU A 102 5.99 14.29 -0.59
N ARG A 103 6.20 13.01 -0.92
CA ARG A 103 5.12 12.00 -1.04
C ARG A 103 4.35 11.88 0.28
N ILE A 104 5.07 11.69 1.39
CA ILE A 104 4.43 11.55 2.69
C ILE A 104 3.99 12.89 3.29
N ALA A 105 4.69 13.99 2.95
CA ALA A 105 4.25 15.34 3.34
C ALA A 105 2.88 15.67 2.76
N LEU A 106 2.56 15.26 1.52
CA LEU A 106 1.21 15.40 0.96
C LEU A 106 0.16 14.76 1.87
N ALA A 107 0.41 13.54 2.36
CA ALA A 107 -0.53 12.84 3.23
C ALA A 107 -0.66 13.48 4.61
N ASN A 108 0.46 13.86 5.22
CA ASN A 108 0.48 14.51 6.52
C ASN A 108 -0.23 15.88 6.47
N ASN A 109 0.07 16.70 5.45
CA ASN A 109 -0.50 18.05 5.31
C ASN A 109 -2.01 18.04 5.04
N ASN A 110 -2.52 16.98 4.41
CA ASN A 110 -3.95 16.79 4.16
C ASN A 110 -4.64 15.94 5.24
N GLN A 111 -3.95 15.61 6.34
CA GLN A 111 -4.48 14.80 7.44
C GLN A 111 -5.13 13.50 6.94
N ALA A 112 -4.46 12.84 5.98
CA ALA A 112 -4.99 11.65 5.35
C ALA A 112 -5.24 10.53 6.37
N ASP A 113 -6.30 9.76 6.14
CA ASP A 113 -6.68 8.61 6.95
C ASP A 113 -5.88 7.36 6.63
N LEU A 114 -5.45 7.20 5.37
CA LEU A 114 -4.63 6.08 4.91
C LEU A 114 -3.63 6.56 3.86
N PHE A 115 -2.47 5.91 3.83
CA PHE A 115 -1.45 6.09 2.79
C PHE A 115 -1.09 4.74 2.15
N PHE A 116 -1.15 4.68 0.83
CA PHE A 116 -0.72 3.52 0.04
C PHE A 116 0.39 3.95 -0.91
N SER A 117 1.57 3.36 -0.78
CA SER A 117 2.64 3.47 -1.79
C SER A 117 2.67 2.23 -2.66
N ILE A 118 2.44 2.38 -3.96
CA ILE A 118 2.30 1.28 -4.92
C ILE A 118 3.61 1.11 -5.69
N HIS A 119 4.17 -0.09 -5.62
CA HIS A 119 5.45 -0.49 -6.19
C HIS A 119 5.37 -1.85 -6.90
N CYS A 120 6.39 -2.19 -7.66
CA CYS A 120 6.57 -3.52 -8.23
C CYS A 120 7.97 -4.03 -7.92
N ASN A 121 8.04 -5.18 -7.27
CA ASN A 121 9.26 -5.75 -6.77
C ASN A 121 10.15 -6.22 -7.93
N SER A 122 11.41 -6.53 -7.61
CA SER A 122 12.33 -7.15 -8.54
C SER A 122 13.47 -7.83 -7.80
N THR A 123 13.85 -9.01 -8.27
CA THR A 123 15.04 -9.72 -7.80
C THR A 123 16.29 -9.27 -8.55
N LEU A 124 17.48 -9.44 -7.95
CA LEU A 124 18.76 -9.07 -8.57
C LEU A 124 19.01 -9.78 -9.91
N THR A 125 18.52 -11.01 -10.02
CA THR A 125 18.58 -11.81 -11.25
C THR A 125 17.17 -12.07 -11.75
N ARG A 126 16.99 -12.05 -13.07
CA ARG A 126 15.70 -12.44 -13.69
C ARG A 126 15.42 -13.91 -13.39
N SER A 127 14.21 -14.19 -12.91
CA SER A 127 13.80 -15.54 -12.53
C SER A 127 12.28 -15.65 -12.53
N ASN A 128 11.78 -16.78 -13.00
CA ASN A 128 10.35 -17.10 -12.94
C ASN A 128 9.95 -17.84 -11.65
N THR A 129 10.90 -18.04 -10.72
CA THR A 129 10.67 -18.76 -9.45
C THR A 129 10.15 -17.87 -8.32
N VAL A 130 10.52 -16.59 -8.33
CA VAL A 130 10.04 -15.60 -7.34
C VAL A 130 8.88 -14.85 -7.96
N SER A 131 7.73 -14.91 -7.30
CA SER A 131 6.50 -14.27 -7.73
C SER A 131 5.59 -13.97 -6.55
N GLY A 132 4.59 -13.13 -6.79
CA GLY A 132 3.55 -12.79 -5.84
C GLY A 132 3.66 -11.40 -5.25
N THR A 133 2.79 -11.11 -4.30
CA THR A 133 2.64 -9.80 -3.66
C THR A 133 3.30 -9.78 -2.29
N GLU A 134 3.78 -8.62 -1.89
CA GLU A 134 4.24 -8.35 -0.53
C GLU A 134 3.68 -7.01 -0.09
N THR A 135 3.26 -6.90 1.17
CA THR A 135 2.87 -5.61 1.74
C THR A 135 3.72 -5.29 2.95
N TYR A 136 4.38 -4.14 2.91
CA TYR A 136 5.30 -3.67 3.93
C TYR A 136 4.70 -2.56 4.77
N VAL A 137 5.06 -2.56 6.06
CA VAL A 137 4.85 -1.44 6.98
C VAL A 137 6.18 -1.00 7.58
N MET A 138 6.20 0.19 8.16
CA MET A 138 7.39 0.73 8.83
C MET A 138 7.77 -0.13 10.04
N GLY A 139 9.02 -0.55 10.13
CA GLY A 139 9.52 -1.23 11.34
C GLY A 139 10.82 -1.98 11.16
N LEU A 140 11.13 -2.82 12.16
CA LEU A 140 12.33 -3.64 12.19
C LEU A 140 12.23 -4.76 11.16
N HIS A 141 13.25 -4.88 10.31
CA HIS A 141 13.32 -6.00 9.36
C HIS A 141 13.76 -7.28 10.08
N GLY A 142 12.98 -8.35 9.95
CA GLY A 142 13.34 -9.66 10.53
C GLY A 142 14.34 -10.46 9.69
N VAL A 143 14.42 -10.18 8.38
CA VAL A 143 15.22 -10.96 7.41
C VAL A 143 15.90 -10.06 6.37
N ALA A 144 17.02 -10.54 5.81
CA ALA A 144 17.84 -9.78 4.87
C ALA A 144 17.12 -9.38 3.57
N GLU A 145 16.16 -10.19 3.10
CA GLU A 145 15.37 -9.90 1.91
C GLU A 145 14.58 -8.59 2.05
N ASN A 146 13.92 -8.38 3.19
CA ASN A 146 13.16 -7.16 3.47
C ASN A 146 14.05 -5.92 3.49
N LEU A 147 15.27 -6.05 4.05
CA LEU A 147 16.25 -4.97 4.03
C LEU A 147 16.70 -4.64 2.60
N ASN A 148 16.87 -5.65 1.73
CA ASN A 148 17.28 -5.41 0.34
C ASN A 148 16.20 -4.67 -0.45
N VAL A 149 14.92 -5.00 -0.24
CA VAL A 149 13.79 -4.26 -0.82
C VAL A 149 13.82 -2.81 -0.32
N ALA A 150 13.88 -2.59 1.00
CA ALA A 150 13.96 -1.25 1.56
C ALA A 150 15.17 -0.45 1.05
N LYS A 151 16.35 -1.07 0.92
CA LYS A 151 17.54 -0.46 0.33
C LYS A 151 17.32 -0.04 -1.11
N ARG A 152 16.66 -0.89 -1.91
CA ARG A 152 16.36 -0.60 -3.32
C ARG A 152 15.42 0.60 -3.42
N GLU A 153 14.32 0.59 -2.69
CA GLU A 153 13.33 1.69 -2.73
C GLU A 153 13.90 2.99 -2.17
N ASN A 154 14.67 2.92 -1.08
CA ASN A 154 15.27 4.12 -0.50
C ASN A 154 16.37 4.74 -1.37
N LYS A 155 16.96 4.02 -2.35
CA LYS A 155 17.97 4.59 -3.26
C LYS A 155 17.44 5.74 -4.11
N ALA A 156 16.12 5.86 -4.30
CA ALA A 156 15.52 7.01 -4.97
C ALA A 156 15.92 8.36 -4.33
N VAL A 157 16.28 8.35 -3.04
CA VAL A 157 16.81 9.51 -2.29
C VAL A 157 18.02 10.15 -2.96
N LEU A 158 18.86 9.36 -3.63
CA LEU A 158 20.08 9.83 -4.30
C LEU A 158 19.78 10.69 -5.54
N LEU A 159 18.53 10.66 -6.01
CA LEU A 159 18.06 11.48 -7.11
C LEU A 159 17.52 12.83 -6.62
N GLU A 160 17.37 13.03 -5.31
CA GLU A 160 16.88 14.28 -4.73
C GLU A 160 18.01 15.29 -4.55
N LYS A 161 17.68 16.58 -4.73
CA LYS A 161 18.59 17.66 -4.32
C LYS A 161 18.59 17.71 -2.79
N ASP A 162 19.75 17.99 -2.20
CA ASP A 162 19.92 18.24 -0.76
C ASP A 162 19.41 17.11 0.15
N TYR A 163 19.46 15.86 -0.31
CA TYR A 163 18.91 14.72 0.42
C TYR A 163 19.52 14.53 1.82
N VAL A 164 20.79 14.90 2.01
CA VAL A 164 21.44 14.85 3.33
C VAL A 164 20.67 15.69 4.36
N GLN A 165 20.17 16.86 3.96
CA GLN A 165 19.40 17.74 4.85
C GLN A 165 17.97 17.21 5.05
N ASN A 166 17.29 16.84 3.97
CA ASN A 166 15.88 16.41 4.00
C ASN A 166 15.65 15.14 4.85
N TYR A 167 16.69 14.30 5.00
CA TYR A 167 16.60 13.05 5.76
C TYR A 167 17.44 13.02 7.04
N GLY A 168 17.93 14.16 7.52
CA GLY A 168 18.63 14.26 8.81
C GLY A 168 19.95 13.50 8.84
N GLY A 169 20.72 13.58 7.75
CA GLY A 169 22.00 12.88 7.62
C GLY A 169 21.90 11.40 7.26
N TYR A 170 20.72 10.91 6.85
CA TYR A 170 20.54 9.52 6.41
C TYR A 170 21.51 9.17 5.28
N ASN A 171 22.35 8.16 5.51
CA ASN A 171 23.26 7.62 4.51
C ASN A 171 22.74 6.25 4.00
N PRO A 172 22.28 6.17 2.74
CA PRO A 172 21.73 4.94 2.15
C PRO A 172 22.75 3.81 1.95
N TYR A 173 24.05 4.07 2.20
CA TYR A 173 25.12 3.09 2.14
C TYR A 173 25.59 2.62 3.52
N SER A 174 25.10 3.22 4.61
CA SER A 174 25.51 2.89 5.98
C SER A 174 24.58 1.90 6.66
N SER A 175 25.14 0.88 7.31
CA SER A 175 24.37 -0.07 8.12
C SER A 175 23.64 0.65 9.26
N GLU A 176 24.29 1.64 9.86
CA GLU A 176 23.78 2.47 10.96
C GLU A 176 22.55 3.27 10.52
N GLY A 177 22.58 3.85 9.31
CA GLY A 177 21.44 4.56 8.75
C GLY A 177 20.23 3.65 8.54
N HIS A 178 20.44 2.41 8.07
CA HIS A 178 19.35 1.44 7.94
C HIS A 178 18.80 1.00 9.30
N ILE A 179 19.66 0.76 10.29
CA ILE A 179 19.26 0.40 11.65
C ILE A 179 18.43 1.54 12.26
N MET A 180 18.94 2.77 12.24
CA MET A 180 18.25 3.95 12.76
C MET A 180 16.88 4.14 12.10
N LEU A 181 16.81 3.98 10.78
CA LEU A 181 15.54 4.07 10.07
C LEU A 181 14.56 3.00 10.53
N SER A 182 15.00 1.74 10.65
CA SER A 182 14.15 0.62 11.08
C SER A 182 13.65 0.74 12.52
N MET A 183 14.36 1.48 13.38
CA MET A 183 13.99 1.75 14.77
C MET A 183 12.96 2.86 14.93
N TYR A 184 12.59 3.56 13.85
CA TYR A 184 11.62 4.63 13.91
C TYR A 184 10.25 4.08 14.35
N GLN A 185 9.74 4.58 15.48
CA GLN A 185 8.48 4.12 16.05
C GLN A 185 7.31 4.82 15.36
N ASN A 186 6.45 4.02 14.71
CA ASN A 186 5.23 4.51 14.10
C ASN A 186 4.04 4.25 15.04
N ALA A 187 3.35 5.31 15.47
CA ALA A 187 2.20 5.22 16.37
C ALA A 187 0.99 4.47 15.76
N TYR A 188 0.98 4.30 14.43
CA TYR A 188 -0.05 3.61 13.65
C TYR A 188 0.41 2.23 13.16
N LEU A 189 1.47 1.66 13.75
CA LEU A 189 2.01 0.35 13.33
C LEU A 189 0.93 -0.74 13.35
N SER A 190 0.18 -0.88 14.44
CA SER A 190 -0.86 -1.91 14.58
C SER A 190 -1.95 -1.78 13.51
N GLN A 191 -2.39 -0.57 13.21
CA GLN A 191 -3.38 -0.28 12.17
C GLN A 191 -2.81 -0.53 10.77
N SER A 192 -1.53 -0.20 10.55
CA SER A 192 -0.83 -0.47 9.29
C SER A 192 -0.69 -1.97 9.04
N LEU A 193 -0.38 -2.76 10.09
CA LEU A 193 -0.35 -4.23 10.00
C LEU A 193 -1.72 -4.80 9.64
N LEU A 194 -2.79 -4.34 10.31
CA LEU A 194 -4.15 -4.75 9.98
C LEU A 194 -4.55 -4.37 8.54
N LEU A 195 -4.15 -3.19 8.09
CA LEU A 195 -4.36 -2.74 6.71
C LEU A 195 -3.62 -3.65 5.72
N ALA A 196 -2.34 -3.91 5.98
CA ALA A 196 -1.50 -4.77 5.15
C ALA A 196 -2.05 -6.20 5.05
N GLU A 197 -2.54 -6.76 6.15
CA GLU A 197 -3.18 -8.08 6.16
C GLU A 197 -4.45 -8.11 5.29
N LYS A 198 -5.26 -7.04 5.32
CA LYS A 198 -6.45 -6.93 4.46
C LYS A 198 -6.07 -6.84 2.99
N VAL A 199 -5.01 -6.10 2.66
CA VAL A 199 -4.48 -6.00 1.29
C VAL A 199 -4.02 -7.37 0.78
N GLU A 200 -3.18 -8.09 1.54
CA GLU A 200 -2.69 -9.41 1.14
C GLU A 200 -3.82 -10.45 1.02
N LYS A 201 -4.83 -10.39 1.90
CA LYS A 201 -6.04 -11.24 1.76
C LYS A 201 -6.79 -10.94 0.47
N GLN A 202 -6.93 -9.67 0.07
CA GLN A 202 -7.57 -9.31 -1.20
C GLN A 202 -6.77 -9.80 -2.41
N PHE A 203 -5.44 -9.73 -2.37
CA PHE A 203 -4.61 -10.30 -3.43
C PHE A 203 -4.83 -11.81 -3.58
N MET A 204 -4.85 -12.55 -2.47
CA MET A 204 -5.03 -13.99 -2.47
C MET A 204 -6.44 -14.41 -2.94
N HIS A 205 -7.49 -13.77 -2.42
CA HIS A 205 -8.86 -14.23 -2.63
C HIS A 205 -9.53 -13.64 -3.86
N THR A 206 -9.25 -12.37 -4.18
CA THR A 206 -9.90 -11.64 -5.26
C THR A 206 -9.04 -11.62 -6.52
N ALA A 207 -7.77 -11.20 -6.40
CA ALA A 207 -6.85 -11.14 -7.54
C ALA A 207 -6.18 -12.48 -7.88
N LYS A 208 -6.38 -13.52 -7.04
CA LYS A 208 -5.77 -14.86 -7.17
C LYS A 208 -4.24 -14.82 -7.32
N ARG A 209 -3.59 -13.83 -6.70
CA ARG A 209 -2.12 -13.73 -6.65
C ARG A 209 -1.56 -14.49 -5.46
N LYS A 210 -0.34 -15.02 -5.62
CA LYS A 210 0.41 -15.59 -4.50
C LYS A 210 0.75 -14.47 -3.51
N SER A 211 0.30 -14.57 -2.27
CA SER A 211 0.75 -13.67 -1.20
C SER A 211 2.05 -14.19 -0.59
N ARG A 212 3.02 -13.29 -0.39
CA ARG A 212 4.25 -13.53 0.37
C ARG A 212 4.18 -12.89 1.77
N GLY A 213 3.01 -12.36 2.12
CA GLY A 213 2.67 -11.91 3.46
C GLY A 213 2.98 -10.46 3.77
N VAL A 214 2.66 -10.10 5.02
CA VAL A 214 2.95 -8.78 5.60
C VAL A 214 4.35 -8.75 6.17
N LYS A 215 5.08 -7.68 5.89
CA LYS A 215 6.49 -7.53 6.24
C LYS A 215 6.76 -6.18 6.89
N GLN A 216 7.85 -6.10 7.63
CA GLN A 216 8.35 -4.84 8.20
C GLN A 216 9.74 -4.54 7.64
N ALA A 217 9.98 -3.27 7.31
CA ALA A 217 11.31 -2.74 7.01
C ALA A 217 11.33 -1.20 7.12
N GLY A 218 12.54 -0.63 7.15
CA GLY A 218 12.75 0.82 7.18
C GLY A 218 12.62 1.46 5.81
N PHE A 219 11.43 1.95 5.45
CA PHE A 219 11.19 2.70 4.21
C PHE A 219 11.14 4.20 4.50
N LEU A 220 11.93 4.99 3.76
CA LEU A 220 11.97 6.45 3.90
C LEU A 220 10.60 7.08 3.64
N VAL A 221 9.85 6.58 2.65
CA VAL A 221 8.52 7.08 2.30
C VAL A 221 7.48 6.87 3.42
N LEU A 222 7.69 5.90 4.31
CA LEU A 222 6.78 5.62 5.44
C LEU A 222 7.26 6.20 6.76
N ARG A 223 8.50 6.73 6.81
CA ARG A 223 9.19 7.10 8.05
C ARG A 223 8.37 8.06 8.92
N THR A 224 7.85 9.13 8.33
CA THR A 224 7.17 10.21 9.06
C THR A 224 5.66 10.18 8.87
N ALA A 225 5.08 9.04 8.50
CA ALA A 225 3.65 8.90 8.31
C ALA A 225 2.89 9.15 9.63
N THR A 226 1.87 10.02 9.58
CA THR A 226 0.99 10.32 10.73
C THR A 226 -0.37 9.64 10.61
N MET A 227 -0.44 8.53 9.87
CA MET A 227 -1.62 7.72 9.62
C MET A 227 -1.21 6.27 9.33
N PRO A 228 -2.14 5.30 9.33
CA PRO A 228 -1.86 3.95 8.84
C PRO A 228 -1.35 3.98 7.40
N SER A 229 -0.19 3.36 7.17
CA SER A 229 0.54 3.49 5.91
C SER A 229 1.17 2.17 5.49
N VAL A 230 1.04 1.83 4.20
CA VAL A 230 1.61 0.61 3.62
C VAL A 230 2.38 0.91 2.34
N LEU A 231 3.43 0.14 2.09
CA LEU A 231 4.05 0.00 0.78
C LEU A 231 3.69 -1.36 0.20
N VAL A 232 3.09 -1.37 -0.98
CA VAL A 232 2.54 -2.57 -1.63
C VAL A 232 3.40 -2.91 -2.84
N GLU A 233 4.03 -4.08 -2.79
CA GLU A 233 4.73 -4.69 -3.91
C GLU A 233 3.76 -5.61 -4.65
N THR A 234 3.33 -5.20 -5.84
CA THR A 234 2.19 -5.87 -6.53
C THR A 234 2.57 -7.13 -7.31
N GLY A 235 3.87 -7.41 -7.46
CA GLY A 235 4.43 -8.49 -8.27
C GLY A 235 5.91 -8.26 -8.55
N PHE A 236 6.60 -9.20 -9.19
CA PHE A 236 8.03 -9.10 -9.51
C PHE A 236 8.27 -8.84 -11.00
N LEU A 237 8.79 -7.66 -11.37
CA LEU A 237 9.16 -7.35 -12.77
C LEU A 237 10.34 -8.16 -13.30
N SER A 238 11.11 -8.80 -12.41
CA SER A 238 12.14 -9.77 -12.78
C SER A 238 11.57 -11.12 -13.22
N ASN A 239 10.26 -11.34 -13.01
CA ASN A 239 9.53 -12.52 -13.44
C ASN A 239 8.77 -12.22 -14.73
N SER A 240 9.11 -12.92 -15.82
CA SER A 240 8.52 -12.64 -17.13
C SER A 240 7.02 -12.95 -17.20
N ILE A 241 6.48 -13.74 -16.27
CA ILE A 241 5.05 -14.04 -16.20
C ILE A 241 4.29 -12.91 -15.51
N GLU A 242 4.93 -12.16 -14.60
CA GLU A 242 4.29 -11.07 -13.85
C GLU A 242 4.49 -9.68 -14.47
N GLU A 243 5.41 -9.52 -15.42
CA GLU A 243 5.68 -8.23 -16.07
C GLU A 243 4.67 -7.84 -17.18
N HIS A 244 3.68 -8.68 -17.44
CA HIS A 244 2.59 -8.50 -18.41
C HIS A 244 1.25 -8.27 -17.72
#